data_AF-A0A7X2MPY8-F1
#
_entry.id   AF-A0A7X2MPY8-F1
#
_cell.length_a   1.000
_cell.length_b   1.000
_cell.length_c   1.000
_cell.angle_alpha   90.00
_cell.angle_beta   90.00
_cell.angle_gamma   90.00
#
_symmetry.space_group_name_H-M   'P 1'
#
loop_
_entity.id
_entity.type
_entity.pdbx_description
1 polymer ?
#
loop_
_entity_poly.entity_id
_entity_poly.type
_entity_poly.pdbx_seq_one_letter_code
_entity_poly.pdbx_strand_id
1 'polypeptide(L)'
;DQEESENETYLEETYYHRFDPEPGFAMQRVYTDDRSLDVCMAPYNRDVVMVPRGYHPVATLAGYNNYYLNVMAGPVRLWKFTWEKDHAWVNSDSYPRKA
;
A
#
# COMPACT_ATOMS: atom_id res chain seq x y z
N ASP A 1 -9.76 -0.48 5.67
CA ASP A 1 -10.56 -1.69 5.44
C ASP A 1 -11.26 -2.11 6.71
N GLN A 2 -12.51 -1.71 6.82
CA GLN A 2 -13.43 -2.17 7.85
C GLN A 2 -14.59 -2.88 7.14
N GLU A 3 -14.95 -4.08 7.60
CA GLU A 3 -16.01 -4.91 6.99
C GLU A 3 -17.38 -4.20 6.97
N GLU A 4 -17.64 -3.36 7.98
CA GLU A 4 -18.90 -2.63 8.14
C GLU A 4 -18.69 -1.11 8.03
N SER A 5 -18.14 -0.67 6.90
CA SER A 5 -18.03 0.76 6.59
C SER A 5 -18.94 1.16 5.44
N GLU A 6 -19.71 2.24 5.62
CA GLU A 6 -20.42 2.86 4.50
C GLU A 6 -19.45 3.61 3.56
N ASN A 7 -18.26 3.93 4.05
CA ASN A 7 -17.28 4.80 3.37
C ASN A 7 -16.09 4.04 2.77
N GLU A 8 -15.94 2.76 3.09
CA GLU A 8 -14.89 1.88 2.57
C GLU A 8 -15.48 0.53 2.17
N THR A 9 -14.81 -0.18 1.27
CA THR A 9 -15.08 -1.58 1.02
C THR A 9 -13.97 -2.43 1.61
N TYR A 10 -14.35 -3.53 2.25
CA TYR A 10 -13.38 -4.54 2.66
C TYR A 10 -12.86 -5.29 1.44
N LEU A 11 -11.56 -5.18 1.20
CA LEU A 11 -10.83 -5.87 0.16
C LEU A 11 -9.54 -6.43 0.77
N GLU A 12 -9.37 -7.74 0.79
CA GLU A 12 -8.05 -8.31 1.01
C GLU A 12 -7.16 -7.95 -0.19
N GLU A 13 -5.91 -7.55 0.06
CA GLU A 13 -4.98 -7.16 -1.00
C GLU A 13 -3.63 -7.88 -0.88
N THR A 14 -3.07 -8.31 -2.01
CA THR A 14 -1.72 -8.89 -2.08
C THR A 14 -0.85 -8.14 -3.07
N TYR A 15 0.41 -7.87 -2.71
CA TYR A 15 1.41 -7.21 -3.54
C TYR A 15 2.51 -8.19 -3.93
N TYR A 16 2.63 -8.55 -5.22
CA TYR A 16 3.77 -9.32 -5.73
C TYR A 16 4.84 -8.39 -6.32
N HIS A 17 5.98 -8.26 -5.66
CA HIS A 17 7.03 -7.29 -6.03
C HIS A 17 8.01 -7.84 -7.06
N ARG A 18 8.41 -6.98 -8.00
CA ARG A 18 9.57 -7.16 -8.89
C ARG A 18 10.48 -5.94 -8.84
N PHE A 19 11.77 -6.15 -9.07
CA PHE A 19 12.76 -5.08 -9.06
C PHE A 19 13.67 -5.14 -10.29
N ASP A 20 14.10 -3.97 -10.73
CA ASP A 20 15.15 -3.78 -11.73
C ASP A 20 16.12 -2.67 -11.28
N PRO A 21 17.40 -2.97 -11.04
CA PRO A 21 18.03 -4.30 -11.08
C PRO A 21 17.46 -5.31 -10.07
N GLU A 22 17.56 -6.60 -10.38
CA GLU A 22 16.97 -7.72 -9.59
C GLU A 22 17.33 -7.76 -8.08
N PRO A 23 18.56 -7.44 -7.61
CA PRO A 23 18.87 -7.53 -6.17
C PRO A 23 18.27 -6.39 -5.32
N GLY A 24 17.44 -5.53 -5.91
CA GLY A 24 16.73 -4.46 -5.21
C GLY A 24 15.68 -4.95 -4.22
N PHE A 25 15.21 -4.01 -3.39
CA PHE A 25 14.12 -4.20 -2.44
C PHE A 25 13.33 -2.89 -2.28
N ALA A 26 12.13 -2.97 -1.69
CA ALA A 26 11.33 -1.82 -1.26
C ALA A 26 11.20 -1.83 0.28
N MET A 27 10.74 -0.73 0.88
CA MET A 27 10.16 -0.76 2.21
C MET A 27 8.64 -0.68 2.07
N GLN A 28 7.93 -1.73 2.48
CA GLN A 28 6.47 -1.71 2.57
C GLN A 28 6.05 -1.76 4.03
N ARG A 29 5.18 -0.83 4.43
CA ARG A 29 4.68 -0.77 5.80
C ARG A 29 3.18 -1.01 5.79
N VAL A 30 2.69 -1.96 6.59
CA VAL A 30 1.26 -2.21 6.78
C VAL A 30 0.90 -1.82 8.21
N TYR A 31 0.01 -0.82 8.37
CA TYR A 31 -0.33 -0.28 9.68
C TYR A 31 -1.76 0.27 9.79
N THR A 32 -2.32 0.30 10.99
CA THR A 32 -3.62 0.91 11.29
C THR A 32 -3.49 2.22 12.06
N ASP A 33 -4.54 3.03 12.13
CA ASP A 33 -4.54 4.31 12.88
C ASP A 33 -4.11 4.11 14.34
N ASP A 34 -4.62 3.06 14.98
CA ASP A 34 -4.35 2.70 16.38
C ASP A 34 -3.02 1.97 16.61
N ARG A 35 -2.30 1.64 15.53
CA ARG A 35 -1.04 0.87 15.54
C ARG A 35 -1.14 -0.52 16.17
N SER A 36 -2.34 -1.09 16.29
CA SER A 36 -2.52 -2.50 16.68
C SER A 36 -1.92 -3.46 15.65
N LEU A 37 -1.86 -3.03 14.39
CA LEU A 37 -0.98 -3.57 13.35
C LEU A 37 -0.03 -2.46 12.95
N ASP A 38 1.28 -2.72 12.98
CA ASP A 38 2.31 -1.80 12.50
C ASP A 38 3.57 -2.61 12.17
N VAL A 39 3.69 -3.04 10.92
CA VAL A 39 4.79 -3.90 10.45
C VAL A 39 5.44 -3.25 9.24
N CYS A 40 6.76 -3.11 9.28
CA CYS A 40 7.58 -2.68 8.15
C CYS A 40 8.40 -3.87 7.65
N MET A 41 8.35 -4.12 6.35
CA MET A 41 9.01 -5.24 5.68
C MET A 41 9.88 -4.73 4.55
N ALA A 42 10.94 -5.49 4.24
CA ALA A 42 11.80 -5.25 3.09
C ALA A 42 11.58 -6.34 2.02
N PRO A 43 10.48 -6.29 1.23
CA PRO A 43 10.27 -7.26 0.16
C PRO A 43 11.34 -7.15 -0.93
N TYR A 44 11.94 -8.29 -1.26
CA TYR A 44 12.86 -8.48 -2.38
C TYR A 44 12.14 -8.96 -3.64
N ASN A 45 12.89 -9.15 -4.71
CA ASN A 45 12.35 -9.58 -5.99
C ASN A 45 11.61 -10.92 -5.90
N ARG A 46 10.36 -10.91 -6.39
CA ARG A 46 9.37 -12.00 -6.35
C ARG A 46 8.72 -12.25 -4.99
N ASP A 47 8.96 -11.42 -3.97
CA ASP A 47 8.27 -11.54 -2.70
C ASP A 47 6.81 -11.07 -2.79
N VAL A 48 5.98 -11.64 -1.91
CA VAL A 48 4.58 -11.27 -1.75
C VAL A 48 4.36 -10.67 -0.37
N VAL A 49 3.71 -9.51 -0.31
CA VAL A 49 3.21 -8.93 0.93
C VAL A 49 1.69 -9.02 0.96
N MET A 50 1.15 -9.50 2.07
CA MET A 50 -0.29 -9.57 2.32
C MET A 50 -0.73 -8.36 3.14
N VAL A 51 -1.84 -7.74 2.74
CA VAL A 51 -2.44 -6.60 3.41
C VAL A 51 -3.84 -7.02 3.88
N PRO A 52 -3.97 -7.46 5.15
CA PRO A 52 -5.26 -7.88 5.68
C PRO A 52 -6.14 -6.70 6.12
N ARG A 53 -5.52 -5.55 6.42
CA ARG A 53 -6.18 -4.28 6.80
C ARG A 53 -5.14 -3.16 6.93
N GLY A 54 -5.63 -1.93 6.90
CA GLY A 54 -4.86 -0.73 7.23
C GLY A 54 -4.16 -0.11 6.03
N TYR A 55 -3.40 0.94 6.29
CA TYR A 55 -2.59 1.65 5.31
C TYR A 55 -1.38 0.81 4.92
N HIS A 56 -1.03 0.82 3.64
CA HIS A 56 0.00 -0.06 3.08
C HIS A 56 0.93 0.64 2.06
N PRO A 57 1.53 1.80 2.39
CA PRO A 57 2.42 2.50 1.47
C PRO A 57 3.68 1.70 1.13
N VAL A 58 4.18 1.92 -0.09
CA VAL A 58 5.45 1.38 -0.59
C VAL A 58 6.43 2.53 -0.80
N ALA A 59 7.61 2.45 -0.16
CA ALA A 59 8.73 3.34 -0.40
C ALA A 59 9.82 2.60 -1.19
N THR A 60 10.08 3.08 -2.41
CA THR A 60 11.13 2.53 -3.28
C THR A 60 12.51 3.06 -2.90
N LEU A 61 13.55 2.28 -3.18
CA LEU A 61 14.93 2.64 -2.87
C LEU A 61 15.61 3.20 -4.13
N ALA A 62 16.42 4.24 -3.95
CA ALA A 62 17.17 4.84 -5.05
C ALA A 62 18.04 3.79 -5.77
N GLY A 63 17.98 3.80 -7.10
CA GLY A 63 18.70 2.83 -7.94
C GLY A 63 17.93 1.56 -8.29
N TYR A 64 16.74 1.34 -7.72
CA TYR A 64 15.91 0.17 -8.01
C TYR A 64 14.51 0.59 -8.44
N ASN A 65 14.17 0.35 -9.71
CA ASN A 65 12.81 0.43 -10.18
C ASN A 65 12.00 -0.70 -9.55
N ASN A 66 10.79 -0.37 -9.07
CA ASN A 66 9.88 -1.33 -8.48
C ASN A 66 8.62 -1.47 -9.34
N TYR A 67 8.20 -2.71 -9.54
CA TYR A 67 6.89 -3.08 -10.06
C TYR A 67 6.18 -3.93 -9.00
N TYR A 68 4.87 -3.79 -8.87
CA TYR A 68 4.07 -4.74 -8.12
C TYR A 68 2.78 -5.08 -8.87
N LEU A 69 2.35 -6.33 -8.74
CA LEU A 69 1.04 -6.80 -9.21
C LEU A 69 0.13 -6.96 -7.99
N ASN A 70 -1.01 -6.24 -8.01
CA ASN A 70 -2.03 -6.37 -6.99
C ASN A 70 -3.17 -7.29 -7.40
N VAL A 71 -3.65 -8.07 -6.43
CA VAL A 71 -4.92 -8.78 -6.50
C VAL A 71 -5.75 -8.35 -5.30
N MET A 72 -6.99 -7.96 -5.54
CA MET A 72 -7.96 -7.57 -4.51
C MET A 72 -9.25 -8.36 -4.64
N ALA A 73 -9.81 -8.78 -3.51
CA ALA A 73 -11.10 -9.43 -3.46
C ALA A 73 -11.84 -9.11 -2.15
N GLY A 74 -13.16 -9.04 -2.23
CA GLY A 74 -14.02 -8.83 -1.08
C GLY A 74 -15.49 -9.06 -1.44
N PRO A 75 -16.41 -8.94 -0.46
CA PRO A 75 -17.83 -9.24 -0.66
C PRO A 75 -18.51 -8.36 -1.71
N VAL A 76 -18.02 -7.12 -1.85
CA VAL A 76 -18.51 -6.13 -2.80
C VAL A 76 -17.38 -5.77 -3.76
N ARG A 77 -17.57 -6.01 -5.06
CA ARG A 77 -16.59 -5.67 -6.12
C ARG A 77 -16.64 -4.17 -6.45
N LEU A 78 -16.17 -3.35 -5.52
CA LEU A 78 -16.05 -1.90 -5.64
C LEU A 78 -14.77 -1.46 -4.92
N TRP A 79 -13.92 -0.67 -5.57
CA TRP A 79 -12.71 -0.14 -4.95
C TRP A 79 -13.03 1.21 -4.31
N LYS A 80 -13.19 1.22 -2.98
CA LYS A 80 -13.54 2.40 -2.18
C LYS A 80 -12.69 2.41 -0.91
N PHE A 81 -11.83 3.42 -0.77
CA PHE A 81 -10.82 3.50 0.28
C PHE A 81 -10.82 4.89 0.95
N THR A 82 -10.39 4.97 2.21
CA THR A 82 -10.18 6.25 2.91
C THR A 82 -8.69 6.58 2.96
N TRP A 83 -8.39 7.85 2.79
CA TRP A 83 -7.05 8.40 3.00
C TRP A 83 -6.75 8.61 4.48
N GLU A 84 -5.52 8.35 4.89
CA GLU A 84 -5.03 8.77 6.22
C GLU A 84 -5.08 10.30 6.32
N LYS A 85 -5.76 10.81 7.36
CA LYS A 85 -6.03 12.24 7.52
C LYS A 85 -4.75 13.08 7.52
N ASP A 86 -3.71 12.60 8.21
CA ASP A 86 -2.43 13.31 8.36
C ASP A 86 -1.63 13.39 7.05
N HIS A 87 -1.98 12.58 6.05
CA HIS A 87 -1.27 12.49 4.76
C HIS A 87 -2.15 12.90 3.57
N ALA A 88 -3.45 13.14 3.78
CA ALA A 88 -4.40 13.49 2.74
C ALA A 88 -4.02 14.77 1.95
N TRP A 89 -3.27 15.69 2.58
CA TRP A 89 -2.79 16.93 1.94
C TRP A 89 -1.92 16.68 0.70
N VAL A 90 -1.30 15.49 0.56
CA VAL A 90 -0.52 15.08 -0.62
C VAL A 90 -1.36 15.09 -1.90
N ASN A 91 -2.69 14.95 -1.79
CA ASN A 91 -3.60 15.01 -2.94
C ASN A 91 -3.98 16.43 -3.35
N SER A 92 -3.68 17.43 -2.52
CA SER A 92 -4.09 18.81 -2.79
C SER A 92 -3.22 19.47 -3.86
N ASP A 93 -3.73 20.56 -4.44
CA ASP A 93 -3.00 21.38 -5.42
C ASP A 93 -1.76 22.05 -4.84
N SER A 94 -1.61 22.07 -3.51
CA SER A 94 -0.42 22.60 -2.84
C SER A 94 0.76 21.63 -2.81
N TYR A 95 0.55 20.35 -3.17
CA TYR A 95 1.63 19.37 -3.21
C TYR A 95 2.58 19.66 -4.38
N PRO A 96 3.90 19.81 -4.15
CA PRO A 96 4.86 20.15 -5.20
C PRO A 96 5.06 18.96 -6.14
N ARG A 97 4.28 18.92 -7.22
CA ARG A 97 4.49 17.98 -8.33
C ARG A 97 5.68 18.47 -9.14
N LYS A 98 6.75 17.68 -9.26
CA LYS A 98 7.79 17.94 -10.26
C LYS A 98 7.14 17.85 -11.64
N ALA A 99 7.29 18.93 -12.42
CA ALA A 99 6.86 18.99 -13.81
C ALA A 99 7.67 18.03 -14.69
#